data_AF-A0A1J4KD81-F1
#
_entry.id   AF-A0A1J4KD81-F1
#
_cell.length_a   1.000
_cell.length_b   1.000
_cell.length_c   1.000
_cell.angle_alpha   90.00
_cell.angle_beta   90.00
_cell.angle_gamma   90.00
#
_symmetry.space_group_name_H-M   'P 1'
#
loop_
_entity.id
_entity.type
_entity.pdbx_description
1 polymer ?
#
loop_
_entity_poly.entity_id
_entity_poly.type
_entity_poly.pdbx_seq_one_letter_code
_entity_poly.pdbx_strand_id
1 'polypeptide(L)'
;MMSQDVLKDGKLKWCYQRELCYEITTELQSFPCSYIFEQELECKLPESQNQKPLESQTHRILSFPIISKNIIDGTYSELKEWILDMKLFLSSQIKKNYMKDDKTELTICVDYMKRFQKRMKRFDLQTTRGWYRQMYWLKLQIDSLLHNSPEEIQDYFPYPKIEEPSVTKKIGPPQIEFILENYGYIKTQSDIRKLYTILSMDTDTPLPEDGILEVDLFTMKQPTICKIFDFVRSRVPIEKRMEPPARPFPSPVL
;
A
#
# COMPACT_ATOMS: atom_id res chain seq x y z
N MET A 1 -23.11 -12.64 -13.47
CA MET A 1 -23.02 -13.78 -14.41
C MET A 1 -21.57 -13.85 -14.88
N MET A 2 -20.84 -14.91 -14.51
CA MET A 2 -19.45 -15.12 -14.91
C MET A 2 -19.42 -16.14 -16.06
N SER A 3 -18.75 -15.81 -17.17
CA SER A 3 -18.66 -16.72 -18.32
C SER A 3 -17.80 -17.94 -17.95
N GLN A 4 -18.32 -19.12 -18.27
CA GLN A 4 -17.70 -20.43 -18.04
C GLN A 4 -16.46 -20.70 -18.91
N ASP A 5 -15.97 -19.70 -19.67
CA ASP A 5 -14.93 -19.89 -20.68
C ASP A 5 -13.50 -19.94 -20.14
N VAL A 6 -13.26 -19.47 -18.91
CA VAL A 6 -11.89 -19.45 -18.32
C VAL A 6 -11.45 -20.83 -17.81
N LEU A 7 -12.37 -21.81 -17.73
CA LEU A 7 -12.13 -23.11 -17.09
C LEU A 7 -11.68 -24.23 -18.06
N LYS A 8 -11.57 -23.97 -19.37
CA LYS A 8 -10.98 -24.91 -20.35
C LYS A 8 -9.49 -24.63 -20.66
N ASP A 9 -8.88 -23.65 -19.99
CA ASP A 9 -7.84 -22.80 -20.58
C ASP A 9 -6.41 -22.96 -20.00
N GLY A 10 -6.08 -24.10 -19.39
CA GLY A 10 -4.75 -24.32 -18.78
C GLY A 10 -3.59 -24.16 -19.77
N LYS A 11 -3.74 -24.70 -20.99
CA LYS A 11 -2.71 -24.60 -22.05
C LYS A 11 -2.60 -23.19 -22.63
N LEU A 12 -3.72 -22.54 -22.92
CA LEU A 12 -3.77 -21.15 -23.43
C LEU A 12 -3.17 -20.17 -22.42
N LYS A 13 -3.49 -20.34 -21.13
CA LYS A 13 -2.91 -19.57 -20.04
C LYS A 13 -1.39 -19.75 -19.95
N TRP A 14 -0.87 -20.96 -20.11
CA TRP A 14 0.57 -21.20 -20.14
C TRP A 14 1.25 -20.56 -21.35
N CYS A 15 0.67 -20.60 -22.55
CA CYS A 15 1.25 -19.97 -23.73
C CYS A 15 1.56 -18.48 -23.52
N TYR A 16 0.62 -17.70 -22.97
CA TYR A 16 0.84 -16.28 -22.65
C TYR A 16 1.81 -16.08 -21.47
N GLN A 17 1.79 -16.98 -20.49
CA GLN A 17 2.70 -16.90 -19.35
C GLN A 17 4.13 -17.27 -19.72
N ARG A 18 4.32 -18.17 -20.68
CA ARG A 18 5.63 -18.65 -21.17
C ARG A 18 6.44 -17.51 -21.78
N GLU A 19 5.82 -16.68 -22.61
CA GLU A 19 6.47 -15.49 -23.19
C GLU A 19 6.94 -14.54 -22.09
N LEU A 20 6.09 -14.24 -21.11
CA LEU A 20 6.47 -13.40 -19.98
C LEU A 20 7.56 -14.05 -19.09
N CYS A 21 7.53 -15.36 -18.89
CA CYS A 21 8.61 -16.10 -18.21
C CYS A 21 9.94 -15.92 -18.96
N TYR A 22 9.92 -16.08 -20.28
CA TYR A 22 11.10 -15.90 -21.13
C TYR A 22 11.65 -14.47 -21.04
N GLU A 23 10.80 -13.46 -21.22
CA GLU A 23 11.17 -12.05 -21.07
C GLU A 23 11.79 -11.76 -19.71
N ILE A 24 11.19 -12.25 -18.62
CA ILE A 24 11.72 -12.06 -17.26
C ILE A 24 13.10 -12.71 -17.12
N THR A 25 13.28 -13.93 -17.62
CA THR A 25 14.57 -14.63 -17.55
C THR A 25 15.63 -13.92 -18.39
N THR A 26 15.31 -13.48 -19.61
CA THR A 26 16.23 -12.73 -20.48
C THR A 26 16.60 -11.37 -19.89
N GLU A 27 15.64 -10.64 -19.32
CA GLU A 27 15.93 -9.40 -18.61
C GLU A 27 16.87 -9.62 -17.41
N LEU A 28 16.70 -10.73 -16.67
CA LEU A 28 17.61 -11.07 -15.58
C LEU A 28 19.02 -11.40 -16.10
N GLN A 29 19.13 -12.08 -17.24
CA GLN A 29 20.42 -12.34 -17.89
C GLN A 29 21.10 -11.08 -18.44
N SER A 30 20.35 -10.06 -18.82
CA SER A 30 20.91 -8.82 -19.39
C SER A 30 21.64 -7.92 -18.38
N PHE A 31 21.54 -8.20 -17.08
CA PHE A 31 22.19 -7.36 -16.07
C PHE A 31 23.71 -7.61 -16.00
N PRO A 32 24.53 -6.59 -15.68
CA PRO A 32 26.01 -6.69 -15.71
C PRO A 32 26.62 -7.82 -14.87
N CYS A 33 25.95 -8.24 -13.79
CA CYS A 33 26.45 -9.29 -12.89
C CYS A 33 25.78 -10.65 -13.12
N SER A 34 25.17 -10.90 -14.29
CA SER A 34 24.44 -12.13 -14.55
C SER A 34 25.35 -13.35 -14.75
N TYR A 35 26.61 -13.10 -15.12
CA TYR A 35 27.63 -14.13 -15.39
C TYR A 35 27.80 -15.14 -14.24
N ILE A 36 27.59 -14.73 -12.98
CA ILE A 36 27.69 -15.65 -11.83
C ILE A 36 26.61 -16.74 -11.83
N PHE A 37 25.54 -16.55 -12.61
CA PHE A 37 24.41 -17.45 -12.74
C PHE A 37 24.42 -18.27 -14.04
N GLU A 38 25.46 -18.11 -14.87
CA GLU A 38 25.66 -18.93 -16.07
C GLU A 38 26.16 -20.32 -15.73
N GLN A 39 26.87 -20.46 -14.61
CA GLN A 39 27.39 -21.73 -14.14
C GLN A 39 26.27 -22.63 -13.62
N GLU A 40 26.35 -23.90 -14.03
CA GLU A 40 25.47 -24.96 -13.56
C GLU A 40 25.61 -25.17 -12.05
N LEU A 41 24.46 -25.21 -11.37
CA LEU A 41 24.39 -25.47 -9.95
C LEU A 41 23.45 -26.63 -9.66
N GLU A 42 23.96 -27.60 -8.91
CA GLU A 42 23.14 -28.67 -8.36
C GLU A 42 22.27 -28.12 -7.21
N CYS A 43 20.96 -28.11 -7.44
CA CYS A 43 19.97 -27.56 -6.54
C CYS A 43 19.15 -28.69 -5.90
N LYS A 44 18.97 -28.63 -4.58
CA LYS A 44 18.19 -29.61 -3.82
C LYS A 44 16.88 -29.00 -3.32
N LEU A 45 15.77 -29.67 -3.60
CA LEU A 45 14.48 -29.31 -3.01
C LEU A 45 14.52 -29.54 -1.49
N PRO A 46 13.96 -28.61 -0.67
CA PRO A 46 13.88 -28.81 0.77
C PRO A 46 12.98 -30.01 1.07
N GLU A 47 13.44 -30.89 1.96
CA GLU A 47 12.65 -32.02 2.44
C GLU A 47 11.38 -31.50 3.14
N SER A 48 10.21 -31.88 2.62
CA SER A 48 8.95 -31.58 3.30
C SER A 48 8.89 -32.41 4.57
N GLN A 49 8.78 -31.75 5.73
CA GLN A 49 8.79 -32.38 7.07
C GLN A 49 7.69 -33.44 7.29
N ASN A 50 6.76 -33.62 6.35
CA ASN A 50 5.62 -34.54 6.46
C ASN A 50 5.61 -35.67 5.40
N GLN A 51 6.69 -35.89 4.66
CA GLN A 51 6.77 -37.02 3.72
C GLN A 51 7.86 -37.99 4.16
N LYS A 52 7.49 -39.27 4.31
CA LYS A 52 8.42 -40.38 4.57
C LYS A 52 9.63 -40.28 3.63
N PRO A 53 10.83 -40.70 4.07
CA PRO A 53 12.05 -40.62 3.25
C PRO A 53 11.88 -41.52 2.03
N LEU A 54 11.40 -40.95 0.93
CA LEU A 54 11.41 -41.60 -0.36
C LEU A 54 12.75 -41.26 -1.01
N GLU A 55 13.48 -42.28 -1.42
CA GLU A 55 14.88 -42.32 -1.86
C GLU A 55 15.19 -41.52 -3.14
N SER A 56 14.68 -40.29 -3.27
CA SER A 56 15.00 -39.42 -4.40
C SER A 56 14.81 -37.96 -4.01
N GLN A 57 15.78 -37.44 -3.24
CA GLN A 57 16.08 -36.01 -3.31
C GLN A 57 16.25 -35.71 -4.81
N THR A 58 15.29 -35.01 -5.43
CA THR A 58 15.35 -34.76 -6.87
C THR A 58 16.35 -33.64 -7.08
N HIS A 59 17.62 -34.00 -7.22
CA HIS A 59 18.69 -33.09 -7.60
C HIS A 59 18.36 -32.50 -8.97
N ARG A 60 18.33 -31.17 -9.08
CA ARG A 60 18.13 -30.46 -10.35
C ARG A 60 19.37 -29.64 -10.66
N ILE A 61 19.96 -29.83 -11.82
CA ILE A 61 21.04 -28.97 -12.32
C ILE A 61 20.39 -27.77 -12.99
N LEU A 62 20.63 -26.57 -12.46
CA LEU A 62 20.00 -25.33 -12.91
C LEU A 62 21.04 -24.25 -13.15
N SER A 63 20.81 -23.43 -14.16
CA SER A 63 21.51 -22.19 -14.50
C SER A 63 20.56 -21.31 -15.32
N PHE A 64 20.88 -20.03 -15.52
CA PHE A 64 20.04 -19.20 -16.40
C PHE A 64 19.96 -19.75 -17.84
N PRO A 65 21.05 -20.21 -18.47
CA PRO A 65 20.98 -20.89 -19.77
C PRO A 65 20.04 -22.11 -19.77
N ILE A 66 20.13 -22.98 -18.75
CA ILE A 66 19.26 -24.16 -18.64
C ILE A 66 17.80 -23.76 -18.48
N ILE A 67 17.50 -22.82 -17.58
CA ILE A 67 16.13 -22.36 -17.37
C ILE A 67 15.56 -21.74 -18.65
N SER A 68 16.36 -20.93 -19.36
CA SER A 68 15.95 -20.33 -20.64
C SER A 68 15.63 -21.42 -21.68
N LYS A 69 16.49 -22.43 -21.78
CA LYS A 69 16.29 -23.58 -22.67
C LYS A 69 15.02 -24.35 -22.32
N ASN A 70 14.78 -24.64 -21.04
CA ASN A 70 13.57 -25.32 -20.57
C ASN A 70 12.28 -24.57 -20.92
N ILE A 71 12.31 -23.23 -20.95
CA ILE A 71 11.17 -22.41 -21.40
C ILE A 71 10.94 -22.59 -22.91
N ILE A 72 11.99 -22.52 -23.72
CA ILE A 72 11.94 -22.64 -25.18
C ILE A 72 11.49 -24.04 -25.60
N ASP A 73 12.10 -25.07 -25.00
CA ASP A 73 11.84 -26.48 -25.29
C ASP A 73 10.45 -26.95 -24.79
N GLY A 74 9.74 -26.10 -24.02
CA GLY A 74 8.43 -26.42 -23.48
C GLY A 74 8.47 -27.47 -22.36
N THR A 75 9.61 -27.58 -21.67
CA THR A 75 9.78 -28.50 -20.52
C THR A 75 8.81 -28.17 -19.39
N TYR A 76 8.50 -26.89 -19.19
CA TYR A 76 7.51 -26.44 -18.21
C TYR A 76 6.09 -26.59 -18.75
N SER A 77 5.23 -27.22 -17.95
CA SER A 77 3.81 -27.41 -18.24
C SER A 77 2.93 -26.30 -17.65
N GLU A 78 3.40 -25.68 -16.57
CA GLU A 78 2.70 -24.59 -15.87
C GLU A 78 3.66 -23.55 -15.28
N LEU A 79 3.15 -22.34 -15.03
CA LEU A 79 3.91 -21.23 -14.42
C LEU A 79 4.55 -21.61 -13.07
N LYS A 80 3.89 -22.47 -12.29
CA LYS A 80 4.40 -22.87 -10.97
C LYS A 80 5.73 -23.61 -11.06
N GLU A 81 5.94 -24.42 -12.10
CA GLU A 81 7.18 -25.18 -12.30
C GLU A 81 8.36 -24.25 -12.58
N TRP A 82 8.17 -23.26 -13.46
CA TRP A 82 9.19 -22.24 -13.72
C TRP A 82 9.48 -21.39 -12.47
N ILE A 83 8.44 -20.98 -11.72
CA ILE A 83 8.64 -20.25 -10.45
C ILE A 83 9.44 -21.09 -9.46
N LEU A 84 9.15 -22.39 -9.37
CA LEU A 84 9.86 -23.31 -8.48
C LEU A 84 11.34 -23.36 -8.85
N ASP A 85 11.67 -23.58 -10.12
CA ASP A 85 13.06 -23.65 -10.58
C ASP A 85 13.81 -22.32 -10.38
N MET A 86 13.20 -21.19 -10.71
CA MET A 86 13.81 -19.86 -10.49
C MET A 86 14.09 -19.60 -9.00
N LYS A 87 13.12 -19.90 -8.12
CA LYS A 87 13.30 -19.74 -6.67
C LYS A 87 14.33 -20.71 -6.12
N LEU A 88 14.27 -21.96 -6.56
CA LEU A 88 15.19 -23.01 -6.13
C LEU A 88 16.63 -22.64 -6.51
N PHE A 89 16.85 -22.25 -7.77
CA PHE A 89 18.15 -21.82 -8.27
C PHE A 89 18.70 -20.62 -7.50
N LEU A 90 17.94 -19.51 -7.44
CA LEU A 90 18.39 -18.29 -6.76
C LEU A 90 18.62 -18.52 -5.25
N SER A 91 17.77 -19.30 -4.59
CA SER A 91 17.95 -19.63 -3.17
C SER A 91 19.17 -20.53 -2.92
N SER A 92 19.46 -21.46 -3.85
CA SER A 92 20.65 -22.32 -3.77
C SER A 92 21.93 -21.51 -3.98
N GLN A 93 21.91 -20.53 -4.89
CA GLN A 93 23.01 -19.58 -5.09
C GLN A 93 23.26 -18.73 -3.82
N ILE A 94 22.20 -18.25 -3.17
CA ILE A 94 22.32 -17.54 -1.88
C ILE A 94 22.97 -18.45 -0.84
N LYS A 95 22.49 -19.69 -0.69
CA LYS A 95 23.02 -20.66 0.28
C LYS A 95 24.50 -20.99 0.02
N LYS A 96 24.88 -21.24 -1.24
CA LYS A 96 26.26 -21.51 -1.65
C LYS A 96 27.21 -20.38 -1.24
N ASN A 97 26.78 -19.13 -1.44
CA ASN A 97 27.59 -17.95 -1.15
C ASN A 97 27.48 -17.47 0.30
N TYR A 98 26.56 -18.02 1.10
CA TYR A 98 26.41 -17.64 2.50
C TYR A 98 27.62 -18.01 3.36
N MET A 99 28.27 -19.14 3.06
CA MET A 99 29.41 -19.66 3.84
C MET A 99 30.78 -19.14 3.36
N LYS A 100 30.84 -18.34 2.30
CA LYS A 100 32.08 -17.75 1.81
C LYS A 100 32.49 -16.54 2.65
N ASP A 101 33.80 -16.30 2.78
CA ASP A 101 34.33 -15.13 3.48
C ASP A 101 34.01 -13.83 2.72
N ASP A 102 34.15 -13.83 1.39
CA ASP A 102 33.71 -12.73 0.54
C ASP A 102 32.18 -12.76 0.33
N LYS A 103 31.51 -11.68 0.77
CA LYS A 103 30.05 -11.51 0.67
C LYS A 103 29.59 -10.75 -0.59
N THR A 104 30.49 -10.42 -1.51
CA THR A 104 30.16 -9.68 -2.74
C THR A 104 29.16 -10.45 -3.59
N GLU A 105 29.45 -11.73 -3.88
CA GLU A 105 28.54 -12.61 -4.64
C GLU A 105 27.21 -12.85 -3.91
N LEU A 106 27.23 -12.95 -2.59
CA LEU A 106 26.01 -13.08 -1.79
C LEU A 106 25.09 -11.86 -1.97
N THR A 107 25.66 -10.66 -1.94
CA THR A 107 24.91 -9.41 -2.13
C THR A 107 24.26 -9.37 -3.51
N ILE A 108 25.00 -9.79 -4.56
CA ILE A 108 24.45 -9.90 -5.92
C ILE A 108 23.31 -10.92 -5.96
N CYS A 109 23.46 -12.10 -5.35
CA CYS A 109 22.42 -13.12 -5.30
C CYS A 109 21.13 -12.62 -4.63
N VAL A 110 21.25 -11.88 -3.53
CA VAL A 110 20.11 -11.29 -2.83
C VAL A 110 19.42 -10.21 -3.68
N ASP A 111 20.20 -9.36 -4.37
CA ASP A 111 19.66 -8.36 -5.29
C ASP A 111 18.87 -9.01 -6.43
N TYR A 112 19.40 -10.09 -7.02
CA TYR A 112 18.70 -10.84 -8.07
C TYR A 112 17.40 -11.48 -7.58
N MET A 113 17.36 -12.01 -6.36
CA MET A 113 16.11 -12.51 -5.78
C MET A 113 15.06 -11.39 -5.64
N LYS A 114 15.46 -10.19 -5.20
CA LYS A 114 14.56 -9.03 -5.12
C LYS A 114 14.07 -8.58 -6.50
N ARG A 115 14.98 -8.54 -7.49
CA ARG A 115 14.65 -8.22 -8.88
C ARG A 115 13.66 -9.21 -9.48
N PHE A 116 13.88 -10.50 -9.26
CA PHE A 116 12.95 -11.55 -9.67
C PHE A 116 11.58 -11.35 -9.02
N GLN A 117 11.51 -11.16 -7.70
CA GLN A 117 10.25 -10.89 -7.00
C GLN A 117 9.52 -9.65 -7.50
N LYS A 118 10.25 -8.56 -7.82
CA LYS A 118 9.66 -7.35 -8.40
C LYS A 118 9.05 -7.64 -9.77
N ARG A 119 9.72 -8.42 -10.62
CA ARG A 119 9.23 -8.81 -11.95
C ARG A 119 8.04 -9.75 -11.89
N MET A 120 7.96 -10.62 -10.88
CA MET A 120 6.80 -11.49 -10.67
C MET A 120 5.48 -10.72 -10.54
N LYS A 121 5.51 -9.45 -10.10
CA LYS A 121 4.31 -8.60 -10.05
C LYS A 121 3.69 -8.35 -11.43
N ARG A 122 4.43 -8.55 -12.54
CA ARG A 122 3.87 -8.44 -13.90
C ARG A 122 2.76 -9.46 -14.16
N PHE A 123 2.83 -10.65 -13.54
CA PHE A 123 1.77 -11.65 -13.65
C PHE A 123 0.47 -11.20 -12.99
N ASP A 124 0.53 -10.40 -11.91
CA ASP A 124 -0.68 -9.84 -11.29
C ASP A 124 -1.41 -8.92 -12.27
N LEU A 125 -0.66 -8.15 -13.07
CA LEU A 125 -1.17 -7.25 -14.10
C LEU A 125 -1.73 -7.98 -15.34
N GLN A 126 -1.63 -9.30 -15.45
CA GLN A 126 -2.31 -10.03 -16.53
C GLN A 126 -3.81 -10.24 -16.26
N THR A 127 -4.30 -9.86 -15.08
CA THR A 127 -5.71 -10.00 -14.71
C THR A 127 -6.39 -8.63 -14.57
N THR A 128 -7.66 -8.52 -14.98
CA THR A 128 -8.46 -7.28 -14.78
C THR A 128 -8.50 -6.87 -13.31
N ARG A 129 -8.59 -7.85 -12.41
CA ARG A 129 -8.56 -7.62 -10.95
C ARG A 129 -7.23 -7.02 -10.50
N GLY A 130 -6.10 -7.52 -11.00
CA GLY A 130 -4.78 -6.98 -10.69
C GLY A 130 -4.57 -5.58 -11.26
N TRP A 131 -5.04 -5.32 -12.47
CA TRP A 131 -5.09 -3.97 -13.05
C TRP A 131 -5.85 -2.99 -12.16
N TYR A 132 -7.07 -3.34 -11.75
CA TYR A 132 -7.88 -2.49 -10.88
C TYR A 132 -7.19 -2.21 -9.55
N ARG A 133 -6.59 -3.23 -8.93
CA ARG A 133 -5.84 -3.08 -7.68
C ARG A 133 -4.65 -2.13 -7.84
N GLN A 134 -3.88 -2.28 -8.93
CA GLN A 134 -2.72 -1.44 -9.19
C GLN A 134 -3.12 0.01 -9.48
N MET A 135 -4.17 0.20 -10.28
CA MET A 135 -4.74 1.52 -10.57
C MET A 135 -5.23 2.21 -9.29
N TYR A 136 -5.94 1.49 -8.43
CA TYR A 136 -6.39 2.01 -7.14
C TYR A 136 -5.21 2.40 -6.23
N TRP A 137 -4.17 1.57 -6.16
CA TRP A 137 -2.98 1.88 -5.39
C TRP A 137 -2.25 3.13 -5.92
N LEU A 138 -2.08 3.23 -7.25
CA LEU A 138 -1.49 4.43 -7.89
C LEU A 138 -2.34 5.67 -7.63
N LYS A 139 -3.66 5.55 -7.71
CA LYS A 139 -4.58 6.64 -7.35
C LYS A 139 -4.34 7.10 -5.91
N LEU A 140 -4.27 6.17 -4.96
CA LEU A 140 -3.99 6.53 -3.56
C LEU A 140 -2.62 7.20 -3.37
N GLN A 141 -1.60 6.79 -4.13
CA GLN A 141 -0.28 7.43 -4.08
C GLN A 141 -0.32 8.84 -4.66
N ILE A 142 -1.01 9.03 -5.79
CA ILE A 142 -1.22 10.35 -6.39
C ILE A 142 -2.02 11.23 -5.43
N ASP A 143 -3.16 10.74 -4.92
CA ASP A 143 -3.96 11.47 -3.94
C ASP A 143 -3.09 11.83 -2.72
N SER A 144 -2.32 10.90 -2.17
CA SER A 144 -1.40 11.17 -1.06
C SER A 144 -0.36 12.24 -1.38
N LEU A 145 0.21 12.23 -2.60
CA LEU A 145 1.21 13.20 -3.03
C LEU A 145 0.59 14.58 -3.25
N LEU A 146 -0.61 14.64 -3.80
CA LEU A 146 -1.37 15.87 -3.97
C LEU A 146 -1.76 16.52 -2.64
N HIS A 147 -2.03 15.72 -1.60
CA HIS A 147 -2.40 16.22 -0.27
C HIS A 147 -1.19 16.54 0.62
N ASN A 148 -0.08 15.81 0.47
CA ASN A 148 1.11 15.93 1.30
C ASN A 148 2.32 16.38 0.47
N SER A 149 2.12 17.31 -0.46
CA SER A 149 3.21 17.86 -1.24
C SER A 149 4.18 18.62 -0.32
N PRO A 150 5.50 18.56 -0.55
CA PRO A 150 6.48 19.43 0.09
C PRO A 150 6.09 20.91 -0.05
N GLU A 151 6.38 21.71 0.97
CA GLU A 151 6.01 23.14 1.04
C GLU A 151 6.51 23.92 -0.17
N GLU A 152 7.70 23.59 -0.68
CA GLU A 152 8.37 24.30 -1.78
C GLU A 152 7.63 24.17 -3.12
N ILE A 153 6.81 23.13 -3.29
CA ILE A 153 6.11 22.85 -4.54
C ILE A 153 4.59 22.89 -4.39
N GLN A 154 4.07 23.18 -3.20
CA GLN A 154 2.65 23.14 -2.89
C GLN A 154 1.81 24.11 -3.74
N ASP A 155 2.36 25.28 -4.08
CA ASP A 155 1.68 26.30 -4.91
C ASP A 155 1.47 25.88 -6.37
N TYR A 156 2.19 24.85 -6.84
CA TYR A 156 2.06 24.33 -8.21
C TYR A 156 1.02 23.20 -8.31
N PHE A 157 0.51 22.70 -7.19
CA PHE A 157 -0.49 21.65 -7.20
C PHE A 157 -1.90 22.23 -7.37
N PRO A 158 -2.72 21.70 -8.30
CA PRO A 158 -4.07 22.20 -8.57
C PRO A 158 -5.08 21.78 -7.50
N TYR A 159 -4.62 21.35 -6.32
CA TYR A 159 -5.53 21.10 -5.22
C TYR A 159 -5.98 22.45 -4.69
N PRO A 160 -7.28 22.77 -4.75
CA PRO A 160 -7.75 23.95 -4.04
C PRO A 160 -7.32 23.77 -2.59
N LYS A 161 -6.63 24.77 -2.02
CA LYS A 161 -6.78 25.05 -0.60
C LYS A 161 -8.29 25.23 -0.45
N ILE A 162 -9.02 24.16 -0.13
CA ILE A 162 -10.45 24.24 0.13
C ILE A 162 -10.53 24.95 1.47
N GLU A 163 -10.29 26.26 1.44
CA GLU A 163 -10.84 27.18 2.39
C GLU A 163 -12.33 27.22 2.08
N GLU A 164 -13.05 26.17 2.48
CA GLU A 164 -14.49 26.30 2.64
C GLU A 164 -14.67 27.50 3.57
N PRO A 165 -15.27 28.62 3.09
CA PRO A 165 -15.50 29.77 3.95
C PRO A 165 -16.41 29.28 5.07
N SER A 166 -16.03 29.54 6.32
CA SER A 166 -16.88 29.18 7.44
C SER A 166 -18.23 29.86 7.27
N VAL A 167 -19.30 29.07 7.35
CA VAL A 167 -20.67 29.58 7.32
C VAL A 167 -20.91 30.42 8.57
N THR A 168 -20.27 30.04 9.68
CA THR A 168 -20.27 30.77 10.93
C THR A 168 -19.19 31.85 10.94
N LYS A 169 -19.60 33.11 11.15
CA LYS A 169 -18.69 34.28 11.17
C LYS A 169 -18.25 34.72 12.57
N LYS A 170 -18.98 34.30 13.61
CA LYS A 170 -18.68 34.61 15.02
C LYS A 170 -19.07 33.42 15.90
N ILE A 171 -18.20 33.10 16.84
CA ILE A 171 -18.39 32.09 17.87
C ILE A 171 -18.39 32.75 19.24
N GLY A 172 -19.28 32.29 20.11
CA GLY A 172 -19.31 32.60 21.53
C GLY A 172 -19.29 31.32 22.39
N PRO A 173 -19.40 31.46 23.72
CA PRO A 173 -19.36 30.33 24.65
C PRO A 173 -20.33 29.18 24.34
N PRO A 174 -21.59 29.41 23.90
CA PRO A 174 -22.52 28.32 23.59
C PRO A 174 -22.08 27.45 22.40
N GLN A 175 -21.35 28.02 21.45
CA GLN A 175 -20.83 27.27 20.30
C GLN A 175 -19.59 26.44 20.67
N ILE A 176 -18.80 26.89 21.64
CA ILE A 176 -17.68 26.13 22.20
C ILE A 176 -18.21 24.95 23.02
N GLU A 177 -19.23 25.18 23.84
CA GLU A 177 -19.92 24.14 24.61
C GLU A 177 -20.52 23.07 23.67
N PHE A 178 -21.14 23.48 22.56
CA PHE A 178 -21.61 22.55 21.54
C PHE A 178 -20.50 21.67 20.94
N ILE A 179 -19.29 22.20 20.72
CA ILE A 179 -18.15 21.42 20.25
C ILE A 179 -17.75 20.38 21.30
N LEU A 180 -17.64 20.79 22.57
CA LEU A 180 -17.25 19.93 23.69
C LEU A 180 -18.28 18.81 23.96
N GLU A 181 -19.56 19.03 23.69
CA GLU A 181 -20.58 18.00 23.85
C GLU A 181 -20.65 17.03 22.66
N ASN A 182 -20.20 17.45 21.48
CA ASN A 182 -20.45 16.74 20.22
C ASN A 182 -19.18 16.29 19.48
N TYR A 183 -17.98 16.48 20.01
CA TYR A 183 -16.75 15.99 19.37
C TYR A 183 -16.73 14.46 19.21
N GLY A 184 -17.46 13.72 20.05
CA GLY A 184 -17.55 12.25 20.01
C GLY A 184 -18.18 11.67 18.73
N TYR A 185 -18.77 12.50 17.86
CA TYR A 185 -19.25 12.07 16.53
C TYR A 185 -18.13 12.02 15.47
N ILE A 186 -16.93 12.53 15.78
CA ILE A 186 -15.74 12.48 14.92
C ILE A 186 -15.02 11.14 15.16
N LYS A 187 -15.38 10.10 14.39
CA LYS A 187 -14.82 8.74 14.57
C LYS A 187 -14.00 8.24 13.40
N THR A 188 -14.24 8.77 12.20
CA THR A 188 -13.60 8.26 10.98
C THR A 188 -12.18 8.82 10.86
N GLN A 189 -11.25 8.01 10.35
CA GLN A 189 -9.88 8.47 10.07
C GLN A 189 -9.85 9.66 9.09
N SER A 190 -10.81 9.74 8.17
CA SER A 190 -10.99 10.91 7.30
C SER A 190 -11.45 12.16 8.05
N ASP A 191 -12.22 12.01 9.12
CA ASP A 191 -12.72 13.13 9.91
C ASP A 191 -11.62 13.71 10.79
N ILE A 192 -10.82 12.82 11.40
CA ILE A 192 -9.62 13.19 12.18
C ILE A 192 -8.64 13.97 11.30
N ARG A 193 -8.40 13.52 10.06
CA ARG A 193 -7.52 14.23 9.11
C ARG A 193 -8.06 15.62 8.76
N LYS A 194 -9.36 15.73 8.47
CA LYS A 194 -9.99 17.03 8.16
C LYS A 194 -9.92 17.98 9.36
N LEU A 195 -10.15 17.47 10.57
CA LEU A 195 -10.02 18.26 11.80
C LEU A 195 -8.57 18.73 11.99
N TYR A 196 -7.59 17.85 11.77
CA TYR A 196 -6.17 18.21 11.83
C TYR A 196 -5.81 19.30 10.81
N THR A 197 -6.32 19.22 9.58
CA THR A 197 -6.15 20.27 8.57
C THR A 197 -6.78 21.61 8.97
N ILE A 198 -7.92 21.58 9.67
CA ILE A 198 -8.54 22.79 10.22
C ILE A 198 -7.65 23.37 11.33
N LEU A 199 -7.15 22.54 12.24
CA LEU A 199 -6.27 22.95 13.34
C LEU A 199 -4.96 23.56 12.83
N SER A 200 -4.34 22.95 11.81
CA SER A 200 -3.10 23.44 11.20
C SER A 200 -3.24 24.80 10.48
N MET A 201 -4.47 25.34 10.36
CA MET A 201 -4.66 26.72 9.91
C MET A 201 -4.21 27.75 10.95
N ASP A 202 -4.03 27.33 12.20
CA ASP A 202 -3.50 28.17 13.27
C ASP A 202 -2.00 27.89 13.49
N THR A 203 -1.19 28.94 13.40
CA THR A 203 0.29 28.91 13.45
C THR A 203 0.85 28.42 14.77
N ASP A 204 0.05 28.42 15.84
CA ASP A 204 0.47 28.13 17.21
C ASP A 204 -0.06 26.76 17.71
N THR A 205 -0.55 25.91 16.80
CA THR A 205 -1.06 24.59 17.19
C THR A 205 0.12 23.67 17.58
N PRO A 206 0.16 23.15 18.82
CA PRO A 206 1.22 22.24 19.25
C PRO A 206 1.22 20.98 18.37
N LEU A 207 2.41 20.42 18.12
CA LEU A 207 2.52 19.11 17.47
C LEU A 207 1.99 18.03 18.42
N PRO A 208 1.28 17.00 17.92
CA PRO A 208 0.81 15.91 18.77
C PRO A 208 1.99 15.18 19.41
N GLU A 209 2.03 15.14 20.74
CA GLU A 209 2.95 14.30 21.51
C GLU A 209 2.25 12.95 21.80
N ASP A 210 2.94 11.84 21.49
CA ASP A 210 2.42 10.47 21.69
C ASP A 210 1.04 10.17 21.06
N GLY A 211 0.71 10.86 19.97
CA GLY A 211 -0.56 10.70 19.26
C GLY A 211 -1.75 11.36 19.94
N ILE A 212 -1.51 12.16 20.97
CA ILE A 212 -2.51 12.97 21.67
C ILE A 212 -2.26 14.44 21.34
N LEU A 213 -3.31 15.14 20.91
CA LEU A 213 -3.27 16.57 20.64
C LEU A 213 -4.26 17.28 21.56
N GLU A 214 -3.74 17.98 22.55
CA GLU A 214 -4.54 18.85 23.41
C GLU A 214 -4.69 20.21 22.73
N VAL A 215 -5.93 20.62 22.48
CA VAL A 215 -6.26 21.89 21.82
C VAL A 215 -7.12 22.71 22.77
N ASP A 216 -6.62 23.90 23.12
CA ASP A 216 -7.41 24.87 23.86
C ASP A 216 -8.22 25.76 22.89
N LEU A 217 -9.54 25.54 22.86
CA LEU A 217 -10.45 26.27 21.98
C LEU A 217 -10.60 27.75 22.33
N PHE A 218 -10.16 28.21 23.51
CA PHE A 218 -10.28 29.62 23.92
C PHE A 218 -9.12 30.49 23.44
N THR A 219 -7.97 29.88 23.12
CA THR A 219 -6.77 30.58 22.66
C THR A 219 -6.59 30.56 21.15
N MET A 220 -7.38 29.75 20.43
CA MET A 220 -7.35 29.66 18.97
C MET A 220 -7.90 30.91 18.27
N LYS A 221 -7.44 31.16 17.04
CA LYS A 221 -7.97 32.20 16.16
C LYS A 221 -9.42 31.89 15.79
N GLN A 222 -10.24 32.95 15.80
CA GLN A 222 -11.68 32.87 15.53
C GLN A 222 -12.06 32.16 14.21
N PRO A 223 -11.36 32.36 13.07
CA PRO A 223 -11.65 31.63 11.84
C PRO A 223 -11.50 30.11 11.98
N THR A 224 -10.51 29.67 12.76
CA THR A 224 -10.24 28.24 13.00
C THR A 224 -11.35 27.63 13.84
N ILE A 225 -11.74 28.29 14.94
CA ILE A 225 -12.84 27.81 15.80
C ILE A 225 -14.16 27.76 15.00
N CYS A 226 -14.42 28.75 14.12
CA CYS A 226 -15.58 28.77 13.24
C CYS A 226 -15.65 27.54 12.33
N LYS A 227 -14.51 27.13 11.76
CA LYS A 227 -14.41 25.92 10.93
C LYS A 227 -14.57 24.65 11.75
N ILE A 228 -14.02 24.58 12.96
CA ILE A 228 -14.22 23.43 13.87
C ILE A 228 -15.71 23.29 14.18
N PHE A 229 -16.39 24.38 14.54
CA PHE A 229 -17.81 24.37 14.83
C PHE A 229 -18.64 23.90 13.63
N ASP A 230 -18.40 24.47 12.45
CA ASP A 230 -19.12 24.09 11.23
C ASP A 230 -18.88 22.62 10.86
N PHE A 231 -17.65 22.13 11.06
CA PHE A 231 -17.29 20.73 10.85
C PHE A 231 -18.01 19.80 11.83
N VAL A 232 -17.97 20.08 13.13
CA VAL A 232 -18.66 19.27 14.16
C VAL A 232 -20.16 19.29 13.92
N ARG A 233 -20.74 20.46 13.67
CA ARG A 233 -22.16 20.62 13.35
C ARG A 233 -22.57 19.79 12.13
N SER A 234 -21.71 19.69 11.11
CA SER A 234 -21.99 18.88 9.90
C SER A 234 -22.08 17.38 10.18
N ARG A 235 -21.48 16.89 11.28
CA ARG A 235 -21.44 15.47 11.68
C ARG A 235 -22.52 15.08 12.68
N VAL A 236 -23.09 16.03 13.41
CA VAL A 236 -24.22 15.78 14.32
C VAL A 236 -25.50 15.50 13.51
N PRO A 237 -26.31 14.47 13.81
CA PRO A 237 -27.60 14.23 13.13
C PRO A 237 -28.54 15.43 13.20
N ILE A 238 -29.28 15.70 12.12
CA ILE A 238 -30.12 16.90 11.96
C ILE A 238 -31.14 17.06 13.10
N GLU A 239 -31.66 15.96 13.63
CA GLU A 239 -32.62 15.90 14.73
C GLU A 239 -32.10 16.55 16.03
N LYS A 240 -30.79 16.48 16.30
CA LYS A 240 -30.16 17.12 17.46
C LYS A 240 -29.68 18.55 17.20
N ARG A 241 -29.76 19.05 15.96
CA ARG A 241 -29.33 20.42 15.60
C ARG A 241 -30.39 21.48 15.91
N MET A 242 -31.61 21.09 16.28
CA MET A 242 -32.79 21.95 16.38
C MET A 242 -33.33 22.15 17.80
N GLU A 243 -32.72 21.59 18.84
CA GLU A 243 -33.15 21.92 20.22
C GLU A 243 -32.56 23.28 20.63
N PRO A 244 -33.36 24.36 20.75
CA PRO A 244 -32.88 25.52 21.49
C PRO A 244 -32.73 25.13 22.96
N PRO A 245 -31.74 25.67 23.70
CA PRO A 245 -31.64 25.43 25.13
C PRO A 245 -32.96 25.86 25.76
N ALA A 246 -33.63 24.91 26.43
CA ALA A 246 -34.84 25.19 27.19
C ALA A 246 -34.49 26.23 28.25
N ARG A 247 -34.86 27.49 28.02
CA ARG A 247 -34.76 28.52 29.06
C ARG A 247 -35.72 28.09 30.17
N PRO A 248 -35.27 27.93 31.42
CA PRO A 248 -36.20 27.82 32.52
C PRO A 248 -36.97 29.14 32.58
N PHE A 249 -38.26 29.10 32.26
CA PHE A 249 -39.14 30.23 32.53
C PHE A 249 -39.12 30.47 34.04
N PRO A 250 -38.87 31.69 34.53
CA PRO A 250 -39.09 32.00 35.93
C PRO A 250 -40.59 31.86 36.20
N SER A 251 -40.94 31.00 37.17
CA SER A 251 -42.30 30.82 37.64
C SER A 251 -42.90 32.17 38.05
N PRO A 252 -44.17 32.45 37.72
CA PRO A 252 -44.83 33.65 38.22
C PRO A 252 -44.95 33.54 39.75
N VAL A 253 -44.39 34.53 40.44
CA VAL A 253 -44.65 34.76 41.86
C VAL A 253 -46.10 35.26 41.95
N LEU A 254 -46.96 34.45 42.57
CA LEU A 254 -48.26 34.88 43.11
C LEU A 254 -48.08 35.20 44.59
#